data_AF-A0A8X6TNF7-F1
#
_entry.id   AF-A0A8X6TNF7-F1
#
_cell.length_a   1.000
_cell.length_b   1.000
_cell.length_c   1.000
_cell.angle_alpha   90.00
_cell.angle_beta   90.00
_cell.angle_gamma   90.00
#
_symmetry.space_group_name_H-M   'P 1'
#
loop_
_entity.id
_entity.type
_entity.pdbx_description
1 polymer ?
#
loop_
_entity_poly.entity_id
_entity_poly.type
_entity_poly.pdbx_seq_one_letter_code
_entity_poly.pdbx_strand_id
1 'polypeptide(L)'
;MYYEVLNSFLLDDEFSIKIVKADDQIKILIIFYENGVLRDHDYLVLSPLMWQCLVDGKNISERPVQKEPIILNNSLVFSVQQRPLRSLIVVLQEFRMEEDFSRHFLSPVCIFNETQWTKLYLAMNDITECVIGSLIEHFFDTLLSTVSEGGGKDKNIESKLADSMYEISCDHFKTSIKKVSDCNAHFYKRNDHDSKTLNSEKKFMFYKNLAWCSMDFQQLAREFISKNENWADYMKQFLLDTENFKNFTEKVENMCLTSSK
;
A
#
# COMPACT_ATOMS: atom_id res chain seq x y z
N MET A 1 15.97 -1.37 -15.17
CA MET A 1 15.04 -0.55 -14.36
C MET A 1 15.82 -0.11 -13.12
N TYR A 2 15.92 1.18 -12.85
CA TYR A 2 16.68 1.69 -11.70
C TYR A 2 15.72 1.83 -10.52
N TYR A 3 16.01 1.17 -9.41
CA TYR A 3 15.22 1.24 -8.19
C TYR A 3 15.96 2.08 -7.15
N GLU A 4 15.33 3.12 -6.63
CA GLU A 4 15.79 3.81 -5.43
C GLU A 4 15.28 3.03 -4.22
N VAL A 5 16.18 2.58 -3.34
CA VAL A 5 15.81 1.82 -2.14
C VAL A 5 15.48 2.78 -1.02
N LEU A 6 14.22 2.78 -0.58
CA LEU A 6 13.73 3.62 0.51
C LEU A 6 13.90 2.92 1.86
N ASN A 7 13.64 1.61 1.91
CA ASN A 7 13.80 0.80 3.12
C ASN A 7 14.13 -0.66 2.77
N SER A 8 14.76 -1.37 3.70
CA SER A 8 15.18 -2.76 3.53
C SER A 8 15.05 -3.55 4.83
N PHE A 9 14.37 -4.69 4.75
CA PHE A 9 14.13 -5.64 5.83
C PHE A 9 14.83 -6.95 5.48
N LEU A 10 15.90 -7.28 6.21
CA LEU A 10 16.50 -8.61 6.14
C LEU A 10 15.75 -9.52 7.12
N LEU A 11 14.91 -10.41 6.59
CA LEU A 11 14.05 -11.27 7.41
C LEU A 11 14.66 -12.65 7.61
N ASP A 12 15.42 -13.13 6.64
CA ASP A 12 16.15 -14.38 6.71
C ASP A 12 17.41 -14.33 5.84
N ASP A 13 18.33 -15.27 6.04
CA ASP A 13 19.48 -15.47 5.15
C ASP A 13 19.05 -15.85 3.72
N GLU A 14 17.80 -16.28 3.57
CA GLU A 14 17.20 -16.73 2.32
C GLU A 14 16.27 -15.71 1.66
N PHE A 15 15.82 -14.66 2.37
CA PHE A 15 15.01 -13.60 1.74
C PHE A 15 15.02 -12.25 2.47
N SER A 16 14.80 -11.19 1.69
CA SER A 16 14.66 -9.83 2.19
C SER A 16 13.51 -9.12 1.50
N ILE A 17 12.98 -8.09 2.15
CA ILE A 17 11.96 -7.21 1.57
C ILE A 17 12.55 -5.81 1.41
N LYS A 18 12.39 -5.21 0.24
CA LYS A 18 12.80 -3.83 -0.02
C LYS A 18 11.60 -3.01 -0.44
N ILE A 19 11.48 -1.82 0.14
CA ILE A 19 10.56 -0.80 -0.34
C ILE A 19 11.35 0.10 -1.27
N VAL A 20 10.88 0.25 -2.51
CA VAL A 20 11.61 0.95 -3.55
C VAL A 20 10.72 1.94 -4.30
N LYS A 21 11.34 2.99 -4.84
CA LYS A 21 10.72 3.90 -5.80
C LYS A 21 11.22 3.58 -7.20
N ALA A 22 10.30 3.36 -8.13
CA ALA A 22 10.58 3.19 -9.56
C ALA A 22 9.51 3.89 -10.39
N ASP A 23 9.95 4.73 -11.34
CA ASP A 23 9.08 5.48 -12.26
C ASP A 23 7.93 6.21 -11.54
N ASP A 24 8.26 6.94 -10.46
CA ASP A 24 7.31 7.64 -9.58
C ASP A 24 6.23 6.74 -8.96
N GLN A 25 6.58 5.48 -8.70
CA GLN A 25 5.72 4.55 -7.98
C GLN A 25 6.48 3.84 -6.88
N ILE A 26 5.86 3.77 -5.70
CA ILE A 26 6.32 2.90 -4.62
C ILE A 26 6.00 1.45 -4.98
N LYS A 27 6.98 0.56 -4.78
CA LYS A 27 6.87 -0.90 -4.96
C LYS A 27 7.47 -1.61 -3.74
N ILE A 28 6.96 -2.80 -3.46
CA ILE A 28 7.57 -3.73 -2.51
C ILE A 28 8.23 -4.85 -3.32
N LEU A 29 9.54 -5.03 -3.14
CA LEU A 29 10.31 -6.14 -3.70
C LEU A 29 10.50 -7.20 -2.62
N ILE A 30 10.07 -8.43 -2.88
CA ILE A 30 10.43 -9.59 -2.08
C ILE A 30 11.54 -10.32 -2.84
N ILE A 31 12.74 -10.34 -2.28
CA ILE A 31 13.96 -10.82 -2.93
C ILE A 31 14.41 -12.12 -2.26
N PHE A 32 14.64 -13.16 -3.05
CA PHE A 32 15.10 -14.46 -2.56
C PHE A 32 16.59 -14.67 -2.86
N TYR A 33 17.27 -15.35 -1.93
CA TYR A 33 18.70 -15.66 -2.01
C TYR A 33 18.93 -17.17 -2.00
N GLU A 34 19.98 -17.61 -2.69
CA GLU A 34 20.56 -18.96 -2.54
C GLU A 34 22.00 -18.82 -2.10
N ASN A 35 22.33 -19.35 -0.92
CA ASN A 35 23.70 -19.27 -0.37
C ASN A 35 24.25 -17.83 -0.32
N GLY A 36 23.41 -16.85 -0.03
CA GLY A 36 23.79 -15.43 0.02
C GLY A 36 23.95 -14.74 -1.34
N VAL A 37 23.66 -15.43 -2.45
CA VAL A 37 23.67 -14.86 -3.80
C VAL A 37 22.24 -14.68 -4.29
N LEU A 38 21.97 -13.54 -4.92
CA LEU A 38 20.68 -13.26 -5.57
C LEU A 38 20.50 -14.24 -6.73
N ARG A 39 19.40 -15.01 -6.74
CA ARG A 39 19.06 -15.84 -7.89
C ARG A 39 18.53 -14.93 -9.01
N ASP A 40 19.03 -15.07 -10.23
CA ASP A 40 18.55 -14.29 -11.37
C ASP A 40 17.03 -14.50 -11.56
N HIS A 41 16.26 -13.42 -11.57
CA HIS A 41 14.79 -13.38 -11.70
C HIS A 41 13.92 -13.83 -10.51
N ASP A 42 14.49 -14.16 -9.35
CA ASP A 42 13.70 -14.54 -8.17
C ASP A 42 13.43 -13.35 -7.24
N TYR A 43 12.80 -12.31 -7.78
CA TYR A 43 12.18 -11.29 -6.96
C TYR A 43 10.75 -11.04 -7.41
N LEU A 44 9.88 -10.87 -6.43
CA LEU A 44 8.48 -10.56 -6.64
C LEU A 44 8.26 -9.07 -6.41
N VAL A 45 7.61 -8.42 -7.37
CA VAL A 45 7.23 -7.00 -7.28
C VAL A 45 5.75 -6.91 -6.93
N LEU A 46 5.46 -6.32 -5.77
CA LEU A 46 4.10 -6.01 -5.34
C LEU A 46 3.88 -4.50 -5.39
N SER A 47 2.69 -4.08 -5.80
CA SER A 47 2.24 -2.72 -5.50
C SER A 47 1.85 -2.61 -4.02
N PRO A 48 1.83 -1.39 -3.44
CA PRO A 48 1.31 -1.15 -2.10
C PRO A 48 -0.09 -1.73 -1.90
N LEU A 49 -0.95 -1.65 -2.92
CA LEU A 49 -2.29 -2.25 -2.88
C LEU A 49 -2.24 -3.78 -2.80
N MET A 50 -1.38 -4.44 -3.59
CA MET A 50 -1.24 -5.91 -3.52
C MET A 50 -0.67 -6.35 -2.18
N TRP A 51 0.29 -5.61 -1.64
CA TRP A 51 0.82 -5.84 -0.29
C TRP A 51 -0.28 -5.69 0.77
N GLN A 52 -1.08 -4.65 0.70
CA GLN A 52 -2.14 -4.44 1.68
C GLN A 52 -3.26 -5.48 1.56
N CYS A 53 -3.61 -5.91 0.34
CA CYS A 53 -4.53 -7.02 0.11
C CYS A 53 -4.02 -8.34 0.72
N LEU A 54 -2.69 -8.55 0.70
CA LEU A 54 -2.08 -9.66 1.41
C LEU A 54 -2.33 -9.48 2.91
N VAL A 55 -1.81 -8.40 3.51
CA VAL A 55 -1.85 -8.13 4.97
C VAL A 55 -3.26 -8.21 5.57
N ASP A 56 -4.27 -7.61 4.92
CA ASP A 56 -5.66 -7.60 5.40
C ASP A 56 -6.46 -8.86 5.02
N GLY A 57 -5.83 -9.81 4.33
CA GLY A 57 -6.46 -11.03 3.89
C GLY A 57 -6.94 -11.89 5.06
N LYS A 58 -8.23 -12.29 5.05
CA LYS A 58 -8.86 -13.13 6.08
C LYS A 58 -8.19 -14.50 6.32
N ASN A 59 -7.24 -14.88 5.47
CA ASN A 59 -6.50 -16.13 5.52
C ASN A 59 -5.09 -15.97 6.09
N ILE A 60 -4.75 -14.79 6.58
CA ILE A 60 -3.50 -14.53 7.27
C ILE A 60 -3.60 -14.92 8.75
N SER A 61 -2.64 -15.72 9.17
CA SER A 61 -2.37 -16.06 10.57
C SER A 61 -0.87 -16.36 10.70
N GLU A 62 -0.34 -16.26 11.92
CA GLU A 62 1.08 -16.49 12.22
C GLU A 62 1.58 -17.85 11.70
N ARG A 63 0.73 -18.87 11.81
CA ARG A 63 0.92 -20.16 11.14
C ARG A 63 0.06 -20.25 9.89
N PRO A 64 0.58 -20.82 8.79
CA PRO A 64 -0.22 -21.03 7.60
C PRO A 64 -1.38 -21.97 7.92
N VAL A 65 -2.60 -21.60 7.52
CA VAL A 65 -3.81 -22.43 7.66
C VAL A 65 -4.48 -22.54 6.31
N GLN A 66 -4.86 -23.75 5.92
CA GLN A 66 -5.54 -23.96 4.63
C GLN A 66 -6.93 -23.34 4.66
N LYS A 67 -7.13 -22.31 3.83
CA LYS A 67 -8.38 -21.57 3.64
C LYS A 67 -8.52 -21.15 2.17
N GLU A 68 -9.53 -20.36 1.84
CA GLU A 68 -9.73 -19.85 0.48
C GLU A 68 -8.48 -19.07 -0.03
N PRO A 69 -8.16 -19.13 -1.34
CA PRO A 69 -7.08 -18.29 -1.88
C PRO A 69 -7.42 -16.79 -1.82
N ILE A 70 -6.44 -15.95 -1.49
CA ILE A 70 -6.55 -14.48 -1.53
C ILE A 70 -6.10 -14.02 -2.91
N ILE A 71 -6.99 -13.37 -3.66
CA ILE A 71 -6.66 -12.80 -4.97
C ILE A 71 -6.03 -11.43 -4.75
N LEU A 72 -4.76 -11.27 -5.16
CA LEU A 72 -4.02 -10.02 -4.99
C LEU A 72 -4.26 -9.05 -6.16
N ASN A 73 -4.43 -9.59 -7.36
CA ASN A 73 -4.81 -8.86 -8.57
C ASN A 73 -5.44 -9.80 -9.61
N ASN A 74 -5.66 -9.33 -10.85
CA ASN A 74 -6.29 -10.11 -11.92
C ASN A 74 -5.49 -11.35 -12.39
N SER A 75 -4.24 -11.51 -11.97
CA SER A 75 -3.34 -12.58 -12.41
C SER A 75 -2.52 -13.21 -11.29
N LEU A 76 -2.65 -12.77 -10.03
CA LEU A 76 -1.81 -13.19 -8.92
C LEU A 76 -2.68 -13.58 -7.72
N VAL A 77 -2.42 -14.76 -7.17
CA VAL A 77 -3.12 -15.31 -6.02
C VAL A 77 -2.13 -15.69 -4.94
N PHE A 78 -2.54 -15.51 -3.69
CA PHE A 78 -1.93 -16.07 -2.50
C PHE A 78 -2.77 -17.26 -2.03
N SER A 79 -2.14 -18.39 -1.73
CA SER A 79 -2.82 -19.57 -1.21
C SER A 79 -1.94 -20.35 -0.25
N VAL A 80 -2.57 -21.02 0.72
CA VAL A 80 -1.91 -22.00 1.58
C VAL A 80 -2.18 -23.38 1.01
N GLN A 81 -1.12 -24.11 0.65
CA GLN A 81 -1.20 -25.42 0.03
C GLN A 81 -0.58 -26.48 0.94
N GLN A 82 -1.17 -27.66 0.96
CA GLN A 82 -0.62 -28.81 1.67
C GLN A 82 0.19 -29.66 0.70
N ARG A 83 1.47 -29.90 1.00
CA ARG A 83 2.26 -30.88 0.22
C ARG A 83 1.93 -32.30 0.67
N PRO A 84 1.93 -33.29 -0.22
CA PRO A 84 1.83 -34.69 0.18
C PRO A 84 2.96 -35.02 1.17
N LEU A 85 2.61 -35.45 2.38
CA LEU A 85 3.51 -35.85 3.47
C LEU A 85 4.39 -34.75 4.10
N ARG A 86 4.23 -33.48 3.74
CA ARG A 86 5.06 -32.38 4.27
C ARG A 86 4.21 -31.15 4.57
N SER A 87 4.68 -30.40 5.57
CA SER A 87 4.14 -29.17 6.14
C SER A 87 3.42 -28.24 5.16
N LEU A 88 2.54 -27.41 5.72
CA LEU A 88 1.85 -26.37 4.97
C LEU A 88 2.88 -25.39 4.37
N ILE A 89 2.67 -25.07 3.10
CA ILE A 89 3.43 -24.05 2.40
C ILE A 89 2.51 -22.90 2.02
N VAL A 90 3.09 -21.71 1.96
CA VAL A 90 2.42 -20.52 1.48
C VAL A 90 2.92 -20.25 0.07
N VAL A 91 1.99 -20.05 -0.86
CA VAL A 91 2.28 -19.98 -2.29
C VAL A 91 1.70 -18.70 -2.87
N LEU A 92 2.56 -17.91 -3.50
CA LEU A 92 2.15 -16.90 -4.47
C LEU A 92 2.26 -17.48 -5.87
N GLN A 93 1.16 -17.45 -6.60
CA GLN A 93 1.03 -18.13 -7.88
C GLN A 93 0.29 -17.25 -8.86
N GLU A 94 0.76 -17.21 -10.10
CA GLU A 94 -0.01 -16.59 -11.16
C GLU A 94 -1.17 -17.48 -11.58
N PHE A 95 -2.26 -16.88 -12.04
CA PHE A 95 -3.36 -17.60 -12.66
C PHE A 95 -3.86 -16.86 -13.89
N ARG A 96 -4.41 -17.62 -14.83
CA ARG A 96 -5.14 -17.11 -15.99
C ARG A 96 -6.60 -17.46 -15.85
N MET A 97 -7.46 -16.55 -16.27
CA MET A 97 -8.88 -16.81 -16.45
C MET A 97 -9.07 -17.44 -17.83
N GLU A 98 -9.61 -18.65 -17.87
CA GLU A 98 -9.99 -19.31 -19.11
C GLU A 98 -11.35 -18.77 -19.62
N GLU A 99 -11.72 -19.09 -20.86
CA GLU A 99 -12.97 -18.63 -21.49
C GLU A 99 -14.22 -19.13 -20.73
N ASP A 100 -14.11 -20.26 -20.03
CA ASP A 100 -15.16 -20.82 -19.19
C ASP A 100 -15.21 -20.21 -17.76
N PHE A 101 -14.43 -19.14 -17.54
CA PHE A 101 -14.24 -18.47 -16.25
C PHE A 101 -13.56 -19.34 -15.18
N SER A 102 -13.00 -20.50 -15.54
CA SER A 102 -12.14 -21.26 -14.64
C SER A 102 -10.78 -20.58 -14.47
N ARG A 103 -10.09 -20.90 -13.37
CA ARG A 103 -8.75 -20.39 -13.07
C ARG A 103 -7.73 -21.48 -13.37
N HIS A 104 -6.86 -21.21 -14.32
CA HIS A 104 -5.69 -22.03 -14.59
C HIS A 104 -4.48 -21.47 -13.84
N PHE A 105 -4.02 -22.18 -12.81
CA PHE A 105 -2.87 -21.75 -11.99
C PHE A 105 -1.55 -22.14 -12.65
N LEU A 106 -0.67 -21.15 -12.86
CA LEU A 106 0.68 -21.30 -13.44
C LEU A 106 1.69 -21.74 -12.39
N SER A 107 2.97 -21.91 -12.73
CA SER A 107 3.99 -22.23 -11.71
C SER A 107 4.02 -21.18 -10.60
N PRO A 108 4.23 -21.59 -9.32
CA PRO A 108 4.43 -20.66 -8.22
C PRO A 108 5.53 -19.65 -8.52
N VAL A 109 5.23 -18.37 -8.31
CA VAL A 109 6.21 -17.28 -8.36
C VAL A 109 7.03 -17.24 -7.07
N CYS A 110 6.40 -17.62 -5.96
CA CYS A 110 7.05 -17.63 -4.66
C CYS A 110 6.44 -18.71 -3.76
N ILE A 111 7.28 -19.38 -2.99
CA ILE A 111 6.88 -20.38 -2.01
C ILE A 111 7.58 -20.08 -0.69
N PHE A 112 6.83 -19.85 0.38
CA PHE A 112 7.35 -19.80 1.74
C PHE A 112 7.07 -21.11 2.47
N ASN A 113 8.07 -21.60 3.18
CA ASN A 113 7.85 -22.59 4.22
C ASN A 113 7.22 -21.94 5.48
N GLU A 114 6.81 -22.75 6.44
CA GLU A 114 6.18 -22.27 7.68
C GLU A 114 7.05 -21.24 8.43
N THR A 115 8.35 -21.48 8.56
CA THR A 115 9.28 -20.58 9.27
C THR A 115 9.45 -19.25 8.54
N GLN A 116 9.65 -19.27 7.22
CA GLN A 116 9.77 -18.06 6.40
C GLN A 116 8.47 -17.26 6.45
N TRP A 117 7.31 -17.94 6.41
CA TRP A 117 6.01 -17.30 6.56
C TRP A 117 5.85 -16.63 7.92
N THR A 118 6.18 -17.32 9.01
CA THR A 118 6.08 -16.75 10.36
C THR A 118 6.98 -15.52 10.49
N LYS A 119 8.22 -15.56 9.97
CA LYS A 119 9.11 -14.38 9.94
C LYS A 119 8.50 -13.22 9.16
N LEU A 120 7.96 -13.50 7.97
CA LEU A 120 7.26 -12.49 7.17
C LEU A 120 6.08 -11.90 7.93
N TYR A 121 5.20 -12.75 8.49
CA TYR A 121 4.02 -12.36 9.24
C TYR A 121 4.35 -11.42 10.41
N LEU A 122 5.40 -11.75 11.19
CA LEU A 122 5.82 -10.92 12.32
C LEU A 122 6.31 -9.53 11.88
N ALA A 123 6.91 -9.42 10.69
CA ALA A 123 7.38 -8.16 10.12
C ALA A 123 6.31 -7.40 9.30
N MET A 124 5.15 -8.00 9.02
CA MET A 124 4.16 -7.43 8.10
C MET A 124 3.67 -6.04 8.54
N ASN A 125 3.49 -5.83 9.84
CA ASN A 125 3.04 -4.53 10.38
C ASN A 125 4.11 -3.45 10.16
N ASP A 126 5.36 -3.72 10.55
CA ASP A 126 6.47 -2.78 10.40
C ASP A 126 6.71 -2.41 8.92
N ILE A 127 6.62 -3.42 8.03
CA ILE A 127 6.71 -3.20 6.58
C ILE A 127 5.54 -2.34 6.11
N THR A 128 4.31 -2.61 6.56
CA THR A 128 3.12 -1.84 6.20
C THR A 128 3.22 -0.38 6.63
N GLU A 129 3.67 -0.13 7.85
CA GLU A 129 3.90 1.23 8.35
C GLU A 129 4.93 1.95 7.48
N CYS A 130 6.03 1.29 7.11
CA CYS A 130 7.03 1.86 6.22
C CYS A 130 6.53 2.10 4.80
N VAL A 131 5.67 1.22 4.25
CA VAL A 131 5.03 1.41 2.95
C VAL A 131 4.12 2.64 2.98
N ILE A 132 3.31 2.79 4.03
CA ILE A 132 2.42 3.94 4.20
C ILE A 132 3.24 5.23 4.33
N GLY A 133 4.28 5.25 5.18
CA GLY A 133 5.18 6.39 5.31
C GLY A 133 5.82 6.77 3.97
N SER A 134 6.30 5.78 3.20
CA SER A 134 6.88 6.02 1.87
C SER A 134 5.86 6.58 0.87
N LEU A 135 4.60 6.16 0.94
CA LEU A 135 3.53 6.73 0.09
C LEU A 135 3.25 8.18 0.43
N ILE A 136 3.24 8.51 1.73
CA ILE A 136 3.02 9.87 2.22
C ILE A 136 4.19 10.77 1.81
N GLU A 137 5.43 10.34 2.06
CA GLU A 137 6.63 11.06 1.60
C GLU A 137 6.61 11.26 0.09
N HIS A 138 6.28 10.23 -0.68
CA HIS A 138 6.21 10.33 -2.14
C HIS A 138 5.11 11.29 -2.63
N PHE A 139 3.95 11.30 -1.98
CA PHE A 139 2.90 12.26 -2.24
C PHE A 139 3.41 13.69 -2.03
N PHE A 140 4.10 13.91 -0.92
CA PHE A 140 4.66 15.20 -0.60
C PHE A 140 5.78 15.62 -1.57
N ASP A 141 6.68 14.72 -1.96
CA ASP A 141 7.67 14.99 -3.02
C ASP A 141 7.00 15.37 -4.36
N THR A 142 5.92 14.67 -4.72
CA THR A 142 5.15 14.96 -5.94
C THR A 142 4.49 16.33 -5.85
N LEU A 143 4.01 16.71 -4.66
CA LEU A 143 3.52 18.05 -4.40
C LEU A 143 4.65 19.08 -4.55
N LEU A 144 5.83 18.84 -3.96
CA LEU A 144 7.01 19.71 -4.08
C LEU A 144 7.37 19.97 -5.55
N SER A 145 7.50 18.90 -6.35
CA SER A 145 7.89 19.02 -7.76
C SER A 145 6.87 19.83 -8.56
N THR A 146 5.59 19.64 -8.27
CA THR A 146 4.51 20.30 -9.01
C THR A 146 4.34 21.77 -8.59
N VAL A 147 4.70 22.11 -7.35
CA VAL A 147 4.60 23.47 -6.81
C VAL A 147 5.86 24.31 -7.08
N SER A 148 7.00 23.69 -7.42
CA SER A 148 8.31 24.35 -7.58
C SER A 148 8.42 25.43 -8.70
N GLU A 149 7.32 26.02 -9.17
CA GLU A 149 7.25 27.03 -10.24
C GLU A 149 7.03 28.52 -9.80
N GLY A 150 6.44 28.90 -8.66
CA GLY A 150 6.37 30.33 -8.22
C GLY A 150 6.39 30.51 -6.69
N GLY A 151 6.85 31.64 -6.09
CA GLY A 151 7.30 31.79 -4.66
C GLY A 151 6.58 32.81 -3.69
N GLY A 152 6.49 32.56 -2.36
CA GLY A 152 6.18 33.53 -1.24
C GLY A 152 6.05 32.92 0.22
N LYS A 153 6.34 33.60 1.36
CA LYS A 153 6.11 33.11 2.78
C LYS A 153 5.21 34.02 3.65
N ASP A 154 4.30 33.43 4.46
CA ASP A 154 3.21 34.03 5.29
C ASP A 154 2.32 32.93 5.98
N LYS A 155 2.49 32.79 7.30
CA LYS A 155 1.93 31.70 8.13
C LYS A 155 0.40 31.53 8.12
N ASN A 156 -0.37 32.56 7.77
CA ASN A 156 -1.84 32.45 7.71
C ASN A 156 -2.29 31.60 6.50
N ILE A 157 -1.45 31.54 5.48
CA ILE A 157 -1.65 30.74 4.28
C ILE A 157 -1.35 29.26 4.56
N GLU A 158 -0.37 28.96 5.42
CA GLU A 158 -0.03 27.57 5.80
C GLU A 158 -1.20 26.82 6.44
N SER A 159 -1.95 27.48 7.33
CA SER A 159 -3.15 26.90 7.92
C SER A 159 -4.22 26.64 6.87
N LYS A 160 -4.44 27.57 5.94
CA LYS A 160 -5.41 27.41 4.85
C LYS A 160 -5.02 26.29 3.88
N LEU A 161 -3.72 26.14 3.62
CA LEU A 161 -3.19 25.05 2.82
C LEU A 161 -3.31 23.71 3.54
N ALA A 162 -3.09 23.68 4.86
CA ALA A 162 -3.31 22.48 5.67
C ALA A 162 -4.80 22.06 5.64
N ASP A 163 -5.70 23.01 5.85
CA ASP A 163 -7.15 22.78 5.81
C ASP A 163 -7.60 22.30 4.43
N SER A 164 -7.08 22.93 3.36
CA SER A 164 -7.36 22.56 1.98
C SER A 164 -6.82 21.15 1.65
N MET A 165 -5.61 20.82 2.10
CA MET A 165 -5.02 19.50 1.94
C MET A 165 -5.84 18.44 2.67
N TYR A 166 -6.23 18.73 3.91
CA TYR A 166 -7.07 17.85 4.71
C TYR A 166 -8.41 17.59 4.03
N GLU A 167 -9.08 18.64 3.53
CA GLU A 167 -10.38 18.52 2.87
C GLU A 167 -10.31 17.63 1.62
N ILE A 168 -9.36 17.89 0.71
CA ILE A 168 -9.22 17.11 -0.52
C ILE A 168 -8.78 15.67 -0.20
N SER A 169 -7.84 15.50 0.73
CA SER A 169 -7.40 14.18 1.17
C SER A 169 -8.58 13.39 1.77
N CYS A 170 -9.40 14.00 2.62
CA CYS A 170 -10.60 13.38 3.17
C CYS A 170 -11.57 12.91 2.08
N ASP A 171 -11.78 13.71 1.03
CA ASP A 171 -12.68 13.35 -0.05
C ASP A 171 -12.12 12.20 -0.92
N HIS A 172 -10.83 12.21 -1.19
CA HIS A 172 -10.13 11.08 -1.83
C HIS A 172 -10.16 9.82 -0.96
N PHE A 173 -9.99 9.96 0.37
CA PHE A 173 -10.11 8.84 1.31
C PHE A 173 -11.51 8.25 1.31
N LYS A 174 -12.55 9.08 1.44
CA LYS A 174 -13.94 8.61 1.41
C LYS A 174 -14.25 7.90 0.09
N THR A 175 -13.78 8.46 -1.02
CA THR A 175 -13.94 7.87 -2.35
C THR A 175 -13.21 6.55 -2.47
N SER A 176 -11.97 6.45 -1.99
CA SER A 176 -11.15 5.24 -2.03
C SER A 176 -11.71 4.15 -1.11
N ILE A 177 -12.13 4.50 0.12
CA ILE A 177 -12.85 3.59 1.03
C ILE A 177 -14.12 3.07 0.37
N LYS A 178 -14.90 3.92 -0.29
CA LYS A 178 -16.11 3.51 -1.00
C LYS A 178 -15.77 2.55 -2.14
N LYS A 179 -14.79 2.88 -3.00
CA LYS A 179 -14.33 2.00 -4.09
C LYS A 179 -13.89 0.63 -3.56
N VAL A 180 -13.03 0.60 -2.54
CA VAL A 180 -12.55 -0.63 -1.92
C VAL A 180 -13.71 -1.42 -1.31
N SER A 181 -14.61 -0.76 -0.56
CA SER A 181 -15.78 -1.39 0.03
C SER A 181 -16.73 -1.96 -1.03
N ASP A 182 -16.97 -1.26 -2.13
CA ASP A 182 -17.83 -1.70 -3.22
C ASP A 182 -17.21 -2.91 -3.94
N CYS A 183 -15.91 -2.85 -4.26
CA CYS A 183 -15.16 -3.99 -4.80
C CYS A 183 -15.22 -5.21 -3.87
N ASN A 184 -15.05 -4.99 -2.56
CA ASN A 184 -15.11 -6.06 -1.56
C ASN A 184 -16.53 -6.63 -1.42
N ALA A 185 -17.56 -5.77 -1.44
CA ALA A 185 -18.97 -6.19 -1.42
C ALA A 185 -19.36 -7.00 -2.68
N HIS A 186 -18.78 -6.67 -3.84
CA HIS A 186 -18.92 -7.47 -5.06
C HIS A 186 -18.26 -8.85 -4.93
N PHE A 187 -17.12 -8.95 -4.23
CA PHE A 187 -16.47 -10.23 -3.92
C PHE A 187 -17.31 -11.07 -2.94
N TYR A 188 -17.86 -10.46 -1.89
CA TYR A 188 -18.69 -11.13 -0.88
C TYR A 188 -20.13 -11.41 -1.29
N LYS A 189 -20.65 -10.83 -2.39
CA LYS A 189 -21.95 -11.25 -2.95
C LYS A 189 -21.98 -12.72 -3.39
N ARG A 190 -20.84 -13.42 -3.40
CA ARG A 190 -20.75 -14.88 -3.56
C ARG A 190 -20.72 -15.67 -2.24
N ASN A 191 -20.37 -15.06 -1.11
CA ASN A 191 -20.25 -15.71 0.21
C ASN A 191 -21.09 -14.93 1.26
N ASP A 192 -22.37 -15.30 1.35
CA ASP A 192 -23.51 -14.51 1.85
C ASP A 192 -23.67 -14.41 3.39
N HIS A 193 -22.60 -14.26 4.18
CA HIS A 193 -22.79 -14.29 5.65
C HIS A 193 -22.23 -13.17 6.53
N ASP A 194 -21.28 -12.32 6.10
CA ASP A 194 -20.65 -11.37 7.06
C ASP A 194 -20.63 -9.88 6.65
N SER A 195 -21.21 -9.50 5.51
CA SER A 195 -21.04 -8.14 4.96
C SER A 195 -21.92 -7.05 5.59
N LYS A 196 -22.80 -7.38 6.55
CA LYS A 196 -23.83 -6.45 7.05
C LYS A 196 -23.54 -5.73 8.38
N THR A 197 -22.45 -6.00 9.10
CA THR A 197 -22.33 -5.60 10.52
C THR A 197 -21.14 -4.71 10.90
N LEU A 198 -20.46 -4.07 9.94
CA LEU A 198 -19.47 -3.04 10.26
C LEU A 198 -20.09 -1.64 10.17
N ASN A 199 -20.09 -0.90 11.27
CA ASN A 199 -20.47 0.52 11.27
C ASN A 199 -19.43 1.35 10.49
N SER A 200 -19.74 2.62 10.19
CA SER A 200 -18.88 3.51 9.37
C SER A 200 -17.45 3.61 9.90
N GLU A 201 -17.27 3.67 11.21
CA GLU A 201 -15.98 3.79 11.87
C GLU A 201 -15.15 2.49 11.79
N LYS A 202 -15.78 1.33 11.99
CA LYS A 202 -15.09 0.04 11.78
C LYS A 202 -14.79 -0.23 10.31
N LYS A 203 -15.66 0.20 9.39
CA LYS A 203 -15.37 0.17 7.94
C LYS A 203 -14.19 1.07 7.60
N PHE A 204 -14.14 2.26 8.19
CA PHE A 204 -13.00 3.17 8.04
C PHE A 204 -11.71 2.50 8.49
N MET A 205 -11.64 2.01 9.74
CA MET A 205 -10.43 1.36 10.26
C MET A 205 -10.04 0.11 9.47
N PHE A 206 -11.02 -0.67 8.99
CA PHE A 206 -10.78 -1.88 8.20
C PHE A 206 -10.29 -1.58 6.79
N TYR A 207 -10.74 -0.50 6.16
CA TYR A 207 -10.36 -0.15 4.79
C TYR A 207 -9.30 0.95 4.72
N LYS A 208 -8.85 1.55 5.83
CA LYS A 208 -8.00 2.75 5.80
C LYS A 208 -6.71 2.51 5.02
N ASN A 209 -6.02 1.39 5.27
CA ASN A 209 -4.74 1.11 4.65
C ASN A 209 -4.93 0.77 3.16
N LEU A 210 -6.00 0.03 2.82
CA LEU A 210 -6.38 -0.24 1.43
C LEU A 210 -6.75 1.05 0.68
N ALA A 211 -7.39 2.01 1.35
CA ALA A 211 -7.71 3.31 0.79
C ALA A 211 -6.44 4.14 0.53
N TRP A 212 -5.49 4.17 1.48
CA TRP A 212 -4.17 4.78 1.26
C TRP A 212 -3.45 4.15 0.06
N CYS A 213 -3.43 2.81 -0.01
CA CYS A 213 -2.70 2.09 -1.06
C CYS A 213 -3.39 2.12 -2.43
N SER A 214 -4.66 2.50 -2.51
CA SER A 214 -5.43 2.64 -3.76
C SER A 214 -5.60 4.09 -4.22
N MET A 215 -5.07 5.04 -3.44
CA MET A 215 -5.19 6.47 -3.73
C MET A 215 -4.31 6.86 -4.93
N ASP A 216 -4.87 7.67 -5.82
CA ASP A 216 -4.11 8.30 -6.89
C ASP A 216 -3.49 9.60 -6.37
N PHE A 217 -2.28 9.49 -5.84
CA PHE A 217 -1.54 10.62 -5.26
C PHE A 217 -1.20 11.71 -6.29
N GLN A 218 -1.06 11.36 -7.56
CA GLN A 218 -0.82 12.33 -8.62
C GLN A 218 -2.10 13.14 -8.88
N GLN A 219 -3.25 12.48 -8.93
CA GLN A 219 -4.54 13.17 -9.03
C GLN A 219 -4.79 14.06 -7.80
N LEU A 220 -4.53 13.55 -6.60
CA LEU A 220 -4.65 14.31 -5.35
C LEU A 220 -3.78 15.58 -5.38
N ALA A 221 -2.52 15.46 -5.80
CA ALA A 221 -1.61 16.61 -5.90
C ALA A 221 -2.10 17.66 -6.92
N ARG A 222 -2.61 17.21 -8.09
CA ARG A 222 -3.17 18.11 -9.11
C ARG A 222 -4.40 18.88 -8.60
N GLU A 223 -5.32 18.19 -7.93
CA GLU A 223 -6.52 18.81 -7.36
C GLU A 223 -6.17 19.80 -6.25
N PHE A 224 -5.20 19.45 -5.40
CA PHE A 224 -4.69 20.37 -4.38
C PHE A 224 -4.12 21.65 -4.98
N ILE A 225 -3.32 21.54 -6.03
CA ILE A 225 -2.73 22.71 -6.69
C ILE A 225 -3.81 23.55 -7.37
N SER A 226 -4.75 22.92 -8.07
CA SER A 226 -5.86 23.62 -8.73
C SER A 226 -6.73 24.37 -7.71
N LYS A 227 -7.03 23.76 -6.56
CA LYS A 227 -7.85 24.39 -5.50
C LYS A 227 -7.13 25.56 -4.82
N ASN A 228 -5.79 25.58 -4.83
CA ASN A 228 -4.96 26.58 -4.17
C ASN A 228 -4.12 27.41 -5.15
N GLU A 229 -4.54 27.54 -6.42
CA GLU A 229 -3.76 28.23 -7.46
C GLU A 229 -3.39 29.67 -7.09
N ASN A 230 -4.28 30.35 -6.33
CA ASN A 230 -4.07 31.72 -5.84
C ASN A 230 -2.90 31.83 -4.85
N TRP A 231 -2.42 30.69 -4.33
CA TRP A 231 -1.29 30.58 -3.41
C TRP A 231 -0.14 29.76 -4.01
N ALA A 232 -0.15 29.51 -5.33
CA ALA A 232 0.91 28.74 -6.01
C ALA A 232 2.29 29.31 -5.67
N ASP A 233 2.36 30.65 -5.71
CA ASP A 233 3.55 31.38 -5.33
C ASP A 233 3.98 31.02 -3.90
N TYR A 234 3.07 31.20 -2.96
CA TYR A 234 3.32 30.88 -1.58
C TYR A 234 3.85 29.46 -1.35
N MET A 235 3.13 28.49 -1.93
CA MET A 235 3.34 27.08 -1.68
C MET A 235 4.78 26.69 -2.01
N LYS A 236 5.41 27.22 -3.06
CA LYS A 236 6.83 26.88 -3.37
C LYS A 236 7.80 27.33 -2.31
N GLN A 237 7.71 28.57 -1.83
CA GLN A 237 8.70 29.06 -0.86
C GLN A 237 8.49 28.42 0.51
N PHE A 238 7.26 28.08 0.87
CA PHE A 238 6.96 27.35 2.09
C PHE A 238 7.44 25.90 2.03
N LEU A 239 7.19 25.22 0.91
CA LEU A 239 7.53 23.81 0.72
C LEU A 239 9.02 23.55 0.47
N LEU A 240 9.77 24.53 -0.03
CA LEU A 240 11.24 24.47 -0.12
C LEU A 240 11.94 24.63 1.24
N ASP A 241 11.20 24.92 2.31
CA ASP A 241 11.73 25.01 3.68
C ASP A 241 11.52 23.67 4.41
N THR A 242 12.58 22.86 4.46
CA THR A 242 12.59 21.49 5.01
C THR A 242 12.05 21.36 6.43
N GLU A 243 12.19 22.38 7.29
CA GLU A 243 11.72 22.32 8.68
C GLU A 243 10.21 22.56 8.77
N ASN A 244 9.70 23.52 7.98
CA ASN A 244 8.27 23.80 7.90
C ASN A 244 7.50 22.66 7.23
N PHE A 245 8.09 22.04 6.22
CA PHE A 245 7.53 20.90 5.51
C PHE A 245 7.40 19.64 6.38
N LYS A 246 8.42 19.33 7.19
CA LYS A 246 8.35 18.23 8.16
C LYS A 246 7.21 18.43 9.16
N ASN A 247 7.09 19.65 9.71
CA ASN A 247 6.01 20.01 10.63
C ASN A 247 4.62 19.96 9.98
N PHE A 248 4.52 20.26 8.68
CA PHE A 248 3.28 20.16 7.90
C PHE A 248 2.87 18.70 7.68
N THR A 249 3.83 17.85 7.29
CA THR A 249 3.65 16.41 7.08
C THR A 249 3.16 15.73 8.36
N GLU A 250 3.85 15.95 9.48
CA GLU A 250 3.43 15.43 10.78
C GLU A 250 2.03 15.92 11.19
N LYS A 251 1.66 17.17 10.85
CA LYS A 251 0.32 17.69 11.12
C LYS A 251 -0.76 17.01 10.26
N VAL A 252 -0.51 16.80 8.97
CA VAL A 252 -1.45 16.13 8.07
C VAL A 252 -1.62 14.67 8.47
N GLU A 253 -0.52 13.96 8.76
CA GLU A 253 -0.54 12.61 9.30
C GLU A 253 -1.37 12.54 10.58
N ASN A 254 -1.08 13.43 11.54
CA ASN A 254 -1.83 13.49 12.78
C ASN A 254 -3.30 13.85 12.56
N MET A 255 -3.65 14.74 11.62
CA MET A 255 -5.04 15.06 11.31
C MET A 255 -5.79 13.88 10.69
N CYS A 256 -5.17 13.14 9.77
CA CYS A 256 -5.74 11.92 9.20
C CYS A 256 -5.88 10.79 10.24
N LEU A 257 -4.99 10.74 11.23
CA LEU A 257 -5.03 9.77 12.33
C LEU A 257 -5.96 10.19 13.49
N THR A 258 -6.22 11.49 13.67
CA THR A 258 -7.06 12.03 14.77
C THR A 258 -8.51 12.27 14.36
N SER A 259 -8.83 12.35 13.06
CA SER A 259 -10.21 12.30 12.55
C SER A 259 -10.94 10.97 12.82
N SER A 260 -10.27 10.02 13.50
CA SER A 260 -10.77 8.74 14.01
C SER A 260 -11.16 8.76 15.50
N LYS A 261 -11.53 9.93 16.05
CA LYS A 261 -12.16 10.07 17.38
C LYS A 261 -13.48 10.81 17.30
#